data_AF-A0A920SQP5-F1
#
_entry.id   AF-A0A920SQP5-F1
#
_cell.length_a   1.000
_cell.length_b   1.000
_cell.length_c   1.000
_cell.angle_alpha   90.00
_cell.angle_beta   90.00
_cell.angle_gamma   90.00
#
_symmetry.space_group_name_H-M   'P 1'
#
loop_
_entity.id
_entity.type
_entity.pdbx_description
1 polymer ?
#
loop_
_entity_poly.entity_id
_entity_poly.type
_entity_poly.pdbx_seq_one_letter_code
_entity_poly.pdbx_strand_id
1 'polypeptide(L)' 'MTGKPSSSLDYQTAGVDIDAGERLIDRLKPWVASTSREGCMDTIGGFGGLFELPIARYREPVMVSGPMGLVQS' A
#
# COMPACT_ATOMS: atom_id res chain seq x y z
N MET A 1 10.74 45.76 2.66
CA MET A 1 9.74 44.69 2.81
C MET A 1 9.90 43.73 1.65
N THR A 2 10.62 42.63 1.81
CA THR A 2 10.60 41.52 0.85
C THR A 2 10.63 40.22 1.64
N GLY A 3 9.45 39.60 1.73
CA GLY A 3 9.24 38.36 2.48
C GLY A 3 9.98 37.20 1.84
N LYS A 4 10.69 36.44 2.66
CA LYS A 4 11.22 35.12 2.33
C LYS A 4 10.01 34.23 2.00
N PRO A 5 9.92 33.60 0.81
CA PRO A 5 8.76 32.77 0.49
C PRO A 5 8.65 31.68 1.56
N SER A 6 7.46 31.57 2.13
CA SER A 6 7.09 30.57 3.13
C SER A 6 7.56 29.20 2.65
N SER A 7 8.26 28.46 3.50
CA SER A 7 8.59 27.06 3.33
C SER A 7 7.32 26.29 2.99
N SER A 8 7.04 26.15 1.70
CA SER A 8 5.94 25.35 1.20
C SER A 8 6.23 23.92 1.67
N LEU A 9 5.33 23.32 2.45
CA LEU A 9 5.37 21.90 2.76
C LEU A 9 5.18 21.14 1.44
N ASP A 10 6.27 20.89 0.74
CA ASP A 10 6.29 20.08 -0.47
C ASP A 10 6.47 18.62 -0.05
N TYR A 11 5.63 17.73 -0.57
CA TYR A 11 5.72 16.29 -0.34
C TYR A 11 7.11 15.74 -0.67
N GLN A 12 7.80 16.36 -1.63
CA GLN A 12 9.16 16.02 -1.98
C GLN A 12 10.15 16.25 -0.83
N THR A 13 9.94 17.28 0.00
CA THR A 13 10.78 17.54 1.19
C THR A 13 10.57 16.50 2.29
N ALA A 14 9.44 15.79 2.29
CA ALA A 14 9.19 14.63 3.14
C ALA A 14 9.77 13.32 2.56
N GLY A 15 10.47 13.39 1.42
CA GLY A 15 11.04 12.23 0.72
C GLY A 15 10.04 11.50 -0.18
N VAL A 16 8.91 12.11 -0.52
CA VAL A 16 7.87 11.50 -1.36
C VAL A 16 8.08 11.92 -2.81
N ASP A 17 8.34 10.94 -3.69
CA ASP A 17 8.34 11.10 -5.14
C ASP A 17 7.13 10.36 -5.73
N ILE A 18 6.12 11.13 -6.15
CA ILE A 18 4.83 10.61 -6.64
C ILE A 18 5.04 9.88 -7.97
N ASP A 19 5.78 10.47 -8.90
CA ASP A 19 6.00 9.88 -10.23
C ASP A 19 6.80 8.58 -10.12
N ALA A 20 7.78 8.52 -9.20
CA ALA A 20 8.48 7.27 -8.90
C ALA A 20 7.55 6.21 -8.33
N GLY A 21 6.60 6.60 -7.47
CA GLY A 21 5.55 5.73 -6.95
C GLY A 21 4.68 5.15 -8.07
N GLU A 22 4.16 5.98 -8.97
CA GLU A 22 3.32 5.53 -10.09
C GLU A 22 4.07 4.57 -11.02
N ARG A 23 5.32 4.90 -11.39
CA ARG A 23 6.16 4.01 -12.22
C ARG A 23 6.41 2.66 -11.54
N LEU A 24 6.54 2.64 -10.22
CA LEU A 24 6.71 1.40 -9.46
C LEU A 24 5.43 0.55 -9.50
N ILE A 25 4.26 1.18 -9.29
CA ILE A 25 2.97 0.49 -9.37
C ILE A 25 2.81 -0.19 -10.74
N ASP A 26 3.10 0.51 -11.84
CA ASP A 26 3.00 -0.06 -13.19
C ASP A 26 3.88 -1.29 -13.39
N ARG A 27 5.10 -1.29 -12.83
CA ARG A 27 6.01 -2.43 -12.92
C ARG A 27 5.58 -3.61 -12.04
N LEU A 28 4.91 -3.35 -10.92
CA LEU A 28 4.47 -4.37 -9.97
C LEU A 28 3.13 -5.01 -10.35
N LYS A 29 2.27 -4.32 -11.12
CA LYS A 29 0.97 -4.85 -11.59
C LYS A 29 0.99 -6.33 -12.03
N PRO A 30 1.88 -6.79 -12.93
CA PRO A 30 1.88 -8.20 -13.36
C PRO A 30 2.24 -9.18 -12.23
N TRP A 31 3.17 -8.78 -11.35
CA TRP A 31 3.59 -9.61 -10.21
C TRP A 31 2.50 -9.70 -9.15
N VAL A 32 1.82 -8.59 -8.83
CA VAL A 32 0.68 -8.58 -7.92
C VAL A 32 -0.49 -9.38 -8.49
N ALA A 33 -0.78 -9.23 -9.79
CA ALA A 33 -1.84 -10.01 -10.43
C ALA A 33 -1.59 -11.52 -10.34
N SER A 34 -0.33 -11.96 -10.38
CA SER A 34 0.06 -13.36 -10.27
C SER A 34 -0.27 -14.00 -8.92
N THR A 35 -0.50 -13.20 -7.87
CA THR A 35 -0.84 -13.67 -6.52
C THR A 35 -2.32 -13.57 -6.19
N SER A 36 -3.15 -13.14 -7.15
CA SER A 36 -4.60 -13.03 -6.97
C SER A 36 -5.25 -14.38 -6.65
N ARG A 37 -6.25 -14.36 -5.77
CA ARG A 37 -6.96 -15.55 -5.28
C ARG A 37 -8.39 -15.21 -4.88
N GLU A 38 -9.22 -16.24 -4.68
CA GLU A 38 -10.59 -16.11 -4.17
C GLU A 38 -10.61 -15.21 -2.91
N GLY A 39 -11.55 -14.26 -2.89
CA GLY A 39 -11.68 -13.25 -1.84
C GLY A 39 -10.93 -11.94 -2.10
N CYS A 40 -9.94 -11.89 -3.01
CA CYS A 40 -9.30 -10.62 -3.37
C CYS A 40 -10.27 -9.73 -4.18
N MET A 41 -10.60 -8.54 -3.66
CA MET A 41 -11.63 -7.67 -4.25
C MET A 41 -11.06 -6.49 -5.06
N ASP A 42 -9.75 -6.28 -5.02
CA ASP A 42 -9.10 -5.13 -5.68
C ASP A 42 -7.71 -5.49 -6.23
N THR A 43 -7.15 -4.55 -6.99
CA THR A 43 -5.80 -4.58 -7.55
C THR A 43 -4.93 -3.48 -6.93
N ILE A 44 -3.61 -3.53 -7.17
CA ILE A 44 -2.68 -2.51 -6.67
C ILE A 44 -2.87 -1.17 -7.40
N GLY A 45 -2.91 -0.07 -6.66
CA GLY A 45 -3.12 1.28 -7.24
C GLY A 45 -3.91 2.21 -6.32
N GLY A 46 -4.77 1.64 -5.48
CA GLY A 46 -5.48 2.37 -4.41
C GLY A 46 -4.66 2.45 -3.12
N PHE A 47 -5.14 3.27 -2.16
CA PHE A 47 -4.51 3.43 -0.85
C PHE A 47 -4.63 2.19 0.06
N GLY A 48 -5.43 1.20 -0.33
CA GLY A 48 -5.63 -0.04 0.42
C GLY A 48 -6.08 -1.18 -0.47
N GLY A 49 -6.02 -2.40 0.06
CA GLY A 49 -6.56 -3.61 -0.57
C GLY A 49 -7.68 -4.20 0.28
N LEU A 50 -8.63 -4.87 -0.38
CA LEU A 50 -9.78 -5.49 0.27
C LEU A 50 -9.79 -7.00 0.05
N PHE A 51 -10.20 -7.74 1.09
CA PHE A 51 -10.33 -9.20 1.04
C PHE A 51 -11.64 -9.65 1.68
N GLU A 52 -12.46 -10.39 0.94
CA GLU A 52 -13.70 -10.99 1.42
C GLU A 52 -13.40 -12.26 2.23
N LEU A 53 -14.00 -12.36 3.42
CA LEU A 53 -13.87 -13.52 4.28
C LEU A 53 -15.02 -14.51 4.01
N PRO A 54 -14.73 -15.81 3.77
CA PRO A 54 -15.76 -16.81 3.56
C PRO A 54 -16.42 -17.22 4.90
N ILE A 55 -17.25 -16.33 5.46
CA ILE A 55 -17.86 -16.46 6.80
C ILE A 55 -18.73 -17.73 6.93
N ALA A 56 -19.29 -18.24 5.85
CA ALA A 56 -20.08 -19.47 5.87
C ALA A 56 -19.24 -20.72 6.22
N ARG A 57 -17.91 -20.67 6.03
CA ARG A 57 -17.00 -21.78 6.33
C ARG A 57 -16.54 -21.81 7.79
N TYR A 58 -16.77 -20.74 8.56
CA TYR A 58 -16.23 -20.58 9.91
C TYR A 58 -17.33 -20.16 10.89
N ARG A 59 -17.46 -20.89 12.01
CA ARG A 59 -18.49 -20.61 13.03
C ARG A 59 -18.23 -19.31 13.80
N GLU A 60 -16.99 -19.11 14.22
CA GLU A 60 -16.53 -17.95 15.01
C GLU A 60 -15.11 -17.58 14.55
N PRO A 61 -14.98 -16.85 13.42
CA PRO A 61 -13.67 -16.55 12.84
C PRO A 61 -12.88 -15.56 13.69
N VAL A 62 -11.58 -15.82 13.86
CA VAL A 62 -10.62 -14.94 14.56
C VAL A 62 -9.52 -14.53 13.58
N MET A 63 -9.22 -13.23 13.51
CA MET A 63 -8.14 -12.69 12.67
C MET A 63 -6.84 -12.59 13.46
N VAL A 64 -5.76 -13.12 12.91
CA VAL A 64 -4.40 -13.02 13.46
C VAL A 64 -3.52 -12.27 12.46
N SER A 65 -2.87 -11.21 12.92
CA SER A 65 -1.91 -10.43 12.14
C SER A 65 -0.66 -10.14 12.96
N GLY A 66 0.52 -10.14 12.32
CA GLY A 66 1.78 -9.85 12.99
C GLY A 66 2.72 -9.06 12.09
N PRO A 67 3.14 -7.84 12.47
CA PRO A 67 4.22 -7.15 11.78
C PRO A 67 5.55 -7.83 12.09
N MET A 68 6.36 -8.08 11.06
CA MET A 68 7.73 -8.59 11.20
C MET A 68 8.69 -7.59 10.57
N GLY A 69 9.72 -7.20 11.32
CA GLY A 69 10.82 -6.38 10.82
C GLY A 69 11.98 -7.24 10.31
N LEU A 70 12.87 -6.62 9.54
CA LEU A 70 14.17 -7.22 9.25
C LEU A 70 15.07 -7.08 10.48
N VAL A 71 15.81 -8.13 10.83
CA VAL A 71 16.92 -8.03 11.79
C VAL A 71 18.16 -7.61 11.00
N GLN A 72 18.73 -6.45 11.30
CA GLN A 72 20.05 -6.07 10.80
C GLN A 72 21.14 -6.70 11.68
N SER A 73 22.16 -7.29 11.06
CA SER A 73 23.40 -7.71 11.70
C SER A 73 24.35 -6.54 11.89
#